data_AF-A0A524N855-F1
#
_entry.id   AF-A0A524N855-F1
#
_cell.length_a   1.000
_cell.length_b   1.000
_cell.length_c   1.000
_cell.angle_alpha   90.00
_cell.angle_beta   90.00
_cell.angle_gamma   90.00
#
_symmetry.space_group_name_H-M   'P 1'
#
loop_
_entity.id
_entity.type
_entity.pdbx_description
1 polymer ?
#
loop_
_entity_poly.entity_id
_entity_poly.type
_entity_poly.pdbx_seq_one_letter_code
_entity_poly.pdbx_strand_id
1 'polypeptide(L)'
;MIVLPTTSQLLRDVRNELAHTVAPEVHGAVARVALEQIDIILEQCAVRSADEIAWMAEEISEMLAYADDVAAATGDEATAAALVAARSNAAGTLHLDDMAHDYTLTSEALSCALEACMADPDQSELLRRGVEILRLRRAERETVVRANWRLVGRG
;
A
#
# COMPACT_ATOMS: atom_id res chain seq x y z
N MET A 1 3.29 -34.37 0.41
CA MET A 1 3.54 -32.93 0.18
C MET A 1 2.63 -32.18 1.14
N ILE A 2 3.14 -31.78 2.30
CA ILE A 2 2.40 -30.96 3.26
C ILE A 2 2.61 -29.52 2.78
N VAL A 3 1.63 -28.98 2.07
CA VAL A 3 1.61 -27.57 1.68
C VAL A 3 1.20 -26.80 2.92
N LEU A 4 2.07 -25.95 3.46
CA LEU A 4 1.65 -25.02 4.50
C LEU A 4 0.68 -24.01 3.88
N PRO A 5 -0.53 -23.85 4.43
CA PRO A 5 -1.47 -22.87 3.92
C PRO A 5 -0.90 -21.45 4.10
N THR A 6 -1.13 -20.59 3.11
CA THR A 6 -0.80 -19.16 3.21
C THR A 6 -1.70 -18.48 4.24
N THR A 7 -1.28 -17.33 4.78
CA THR A 7 -2.14 -16.51 5.66
C THR A 7 -3.46 -16.16 4.98
N SER A 8 -3.42 -15.85 3.67
CA SER A 8 -4.62 -15.55 2.88
C SER A 8 -5.57 -16.75 2.75
N GLN A 9 -5.05 -17.98 2.66
CA GLN A 9 -5.86 -19.20 2.66
C GLN A 9 -6.51 -19.43 4.02
N LEU A 10 -5.74 -19.31 5.11
CA LEU A 10 -6.27 -19.45 6.47
C LEU A 10 -7.41 -18.46 6.76
N LEU A 11 -7.26 -17.20 6.35
CA LEU A 11 -8.29 -16.18 6.52
C LEU A 11 -9.56 -16.51 5.73
N ARG A 12 -9.42 -17.00 4.49
CA ARG A 12 -10.57 -17.41 3.67
C ARG A 12 -11.27 -18.65 4.21
N ASP A 13 -10.53 -19.58 4.80
CA ASP A 13 -11.11 -20.74 5.48
C ASP A 13 -11.94 -20.30 6.70
N VAL A 14 -11.44 -19.34 7.49
CA VAL A 14 -12.21 -18.75 8.59
C VAL A 14 -13.49 -18.07 8.08
N ARG A 15 -13.41 -17.29 6.99
CA ARG A 15 -14.59 -16.68 6.37
C ARG A 15 -15.63 -17.71 5.95
N ASN A 16 -15.18 -18.80 5.33
CA ASN A 16 -16.06 -19.89 4.92
C ASN A 16 -16.79 -20.51 6.11
N GLU A 17 -16.10 -20.75 7.22
CA GLU A 17 -16.70 -21.28 8.46
C GLU A 17 -17.71 -20.28 9.06
N LEU A 18 -17.36 -18.99 9.11
CA LEU A 18 -18.26 -17.95 9.59
C LEU A 18 -19.55 -17.87 8.74
N ALA A 19 -19.43 -17.96 7.42
CA ALA A 19 -20.56 -17.85 6.51
C ALA A 19 -21.48 -19.08 6.52
N HIS A 20 -20.93 -20.29 6.61
CA HIS A 20 -21.71 -21.52 6.44
C HIS A 20 -22.12 -22.18 7.75
N THR A 21 -21.35 -21.99 8.82
CA THR A 21 -21.62 -22.62 10.13
C THR A 21 -22.16 -21.61 11.13
N VAL A 22 -21.55 -20.43 11.23
CA VAL A 22 -21.92 -19.45 12.27
C VAL A 22 -23.10 -18.59 11.86
N ALA A 23 -23.12 -18.05 10.64
CA ALA A 23 -24.16 -17.13 10.19
C ALA A 23 -25.61 -17.68 10.30
N PRO A 24 -25.89 -18.97 10.02
CA PRO A 24 -27.25 -19.52 10.19
C PRO A 24 -27.79 -19.46 11.63
N GLU A 25 -26.90 -19.54 12.62
CA GLU A 25 -27.25 -19.52 14.04
C GLU A 25 -27.41 -18.10 14.61
N VAL A 26 -27.05 -17.07 13.82
CA VAL A 26 -27.10 -15.66 14.24
C VAL A 26 -28.43 -15.03 13.83
N HIS A 27 -29.38 -14.97 14.77
CA HIS A 27 -30.72 -14.45 14.50
C HIS A 27 -30.89 -12.94 14.76
N GLY A 28 -30.02 -12.34 15.58
CA GLY A 28 -30.09 -10.92 15.92
C GLY A 28 -29.63 -10.02 14.77
N ALA A 29 -30.45 -9.04 14.37
CA ALA A 29 -30.13 -8.14 13.26
C ALA A 29 -28.79 -7.41 13.42
N VAL A 30 -28.50 -6.91 14.63
CA VAL A 30 -27.23 -6.23 14.95
C VAL A 30 -26.05 -7.21 14.82
N ALA A 31 -26.21 -8.44 15.29
CA ALA A 31 -25.16 -9.45 15.23
C ALA A 31 -24.89 -9.92 13.79
N ARG A 32 -25.91 -9.98 12.93
CA ARG A 32 -25.75 -10.27 11.49
C ARG A 32 -24.93 -9.19 10.78
N VAL A 33 -25.23 -7.92 11.05
CA VAL A 33 -24.46 -6.79 10.49
C VAL A 33 -23.01 -6.84 10.97
N ALA A 34 -22.78 -7.11 12.25
CA ALA A 34 -21.42 -7.27 12.78
C ALA A 34 -20.66 -8.43 12.11
N LEU A 35 -21.35 -9.55 11.83
CA LEU A 35 -20.75 -10.70 11.14
C LEU A 35 -20.38 -10.36 9.68
N GLU A 36 -21.23 -9.62 8.97
CA GLU A 36 -20.92 -9.11 7.62
C GLU A 36 -19.70 -8.17 7.64
N GLN A 37 -19.58 -7.31 8.65
CA GLN A 37 -18.42 -6.44 8.83
C GLN A 37 -17.13 -7.24 9.08
N ILE A 38 -17.20 -8.28 9.92
CA ILE A 38 -16.07 -9.18 10.19
C ILE A 38 -15.63 -9.88 8.90
N ASP A 39 -16.58 -10.38 8.11
CA ASP A 39 -16.28 -11.05 6.83
C ASP A 39 -15.53 -10.13 5.85
N ILE A 40 -15.96 -8.87 5.75
CA ILE A 40 -15.29 -7.85 4.92
C ILE A 40 -13.84 -7.62 5.42
N ILE A 41 -13.65 -7.46 6.73
CA ILE A 41 -12.31 -7.24 7.32
C ILE A 41 -11.40 -8.44 7.04
N LEU A 42 -11.92 -9.66 7.18
CA LEU A 42 -11.12 -10.87 6.93
C LEU A 42 -10.70 -10.99 5.47
N GLU A 43 -11.54 -10.63 4.49
CA GLU A 43 -11.11 -10.65 3.09
C GLU A 43 -10.06 -9.58 2.81
N GLN A 44 -10.19 -8.41 3.42
CA GLN A 44 -9.17 -7.35 3.30
C GLN A 44 -7.83 -7.81 3.88
N CYS A 45 -7.84 -8.44 5.06
CA CYS A 45 -6.65 -9.06 5.62
C CYS A 45 -6.08 -10.14 4.69
N ALA A 46 -6.93 -10.94 4.03
CA ALA A 46 -6.49 -11.97 3.11
C ALA A 46 -5.77 -11.38 1.89
N VAL A 47 -6.34 -10.35 1.27
CA VAL A 47 -5.73 -9.63 0.14
C VAL A 47 -4.41 -8.98 0.57
N ARG A 48 -4.41 -8.20 1.65
CA ARG A 48 -3.21 -7.51 2.16
C ARG A 48 -2.09 -8.50 2.50
N SER A 49 -2.42 -9.59 3.19
CA SER A 49 -1.43 -10.61 3.56
C SER A 49 -0.81 -11.33 2.35
N ALA A 50 -1.45 -11.30 1.18
CA ALA A 50 -0.93 -11.89 -0.04
C ALA A 50 -0.01 -10.92 -0.79
N ASP A 51 -0.39 -9.65 -0.88
CA ASP A 51 0.15 -8.75 -1.89
C ASP A 51 0.81 -7.47 -1.34
N GLU A 52 0.55 -7.08 -0.09
CA GLU A 52 0.95 -5.76 0.45
C GLU A 52 2.46 -5.53 0.42
N ILE A 53 3.25 -6.51 0.87
CA ILE A 53 4.72 -6.40 0.87
C ILE A 53 5.26 -6.29 -0.56
N ALA A 54 4.68 -7.05 -1.51
CA ALA A 54 5.11 -7.01 -2.90
C ALA A 54 4.82 -5.63 -3.52
N TRP A 55 3.63 -5.09 -3.28
CA TRP A 55 3.28 -3.74 -3.74
C TRP A 55 4.17 -2.66 -3.14
N MET A 56 4.45 -2.73 -1.84
CA MET A 56 5.34 -1.78 -1.18
C MET A 56 6.75 -1.83 -1.75
N ALA A 57 7.29 -3.02 -2.01
CA ALA A 57 8.62 -3.18 -2.59
C ALA A 57 8.71 -2.58 -4.01
N GLU A 58 7.70 -2.84 -4.84
CA GLU A 58 7.61 -2.25 -6.18
C GLU A 58 7.52 -0.72 -6.13
N GLU A 59 6.68 -0.18 -5.23
CA GLU A 59 6.51 1.27 -5.06
C GLU A 59 7.77 1.95 -4.53
N ILE A 60 8.49 1.32 -3.61
CA ILE A 60 9.79 1.80 -3.12
C ILE A 60 10.78 1.89 -4.29
N SER A 61 10.90 0.83 -5.08
CA SER A 61 11.80 0.80 -6.23
C SER A 61 11.46 1.90 -7.25
N GLU A 62 10.18 2.10 -7.54
CA GLU A 62 9.72 3.12 -8.49
C GLU A 62 10.01 4.54 -8.01
N MET A 63 9.74 4.84 -6.72
CA MET A 63 10.05 6.15 -6.15
C MET A 63 11.54 6.46 -6.12
N LEU A 64 12.37 5.48 -5.75
CA LEU A 64 13.81 5.68 -5.71
C LEU A 64 14.35 5.99 -7.11
N ALA A 65 13.94 5.20 -8.11
CA ALA A 65 14.29 5.47 -9.50
C ALA A 65 13.80 6.84 -9.97
N TYR A 66 12.57 7.22 -9.58
CA TYR A 66 12.02 8.52 -9.91
C TYR A 66 12.85 9.67 -9.33
N ALA A 67 13.14 9.60 -8.03
CA ALA A 67 13.89 10.62 -7.33
C ALA A 67 15.35 10.70 -7.83
N ASP A 68 15.99 9.57 -8.19
CA ASP A 68 17.32 9.57 -8.79
C ASP A 68 17.34 10.36 -10.11
N ASP A 69 16.37 10.11 -11.00
CA ASP A 69 16.29 10.81 -12.28
C ASP A 69 16.09 12.31 -12.08
N VAL A 70 15.25 12.70 -11.10
CA VAL A 70 15.03 14.11 -10.77
C VAL A 70 16.30 14.74 -10.23
N ALA A 71 16.96 14.11 -9.26
CA ALA A 71 18.22 14.62 -8.70
C ALA A 71 19.30 14.79 -9.80
N ALA A 72 19.37 13.86 -10.76
CA ALA A 72 20.30 13.95 -11.88
C ALA A 72 19.96 15.09 -12.86
N ALA A 73 18.66 15.35 -13.09
CA ALA A 73 18.21 16.37 -14.03
C ALA A 73 18.25 17.79 -13.45
N THR A 74 17.95 17.95 -12.16
CA THR A 74 17.80 19.26 -11.51
C THR A 74 18.99 19.66 -10.66
N GLY A 75 19.77 18.68 -10.17
CA GLY A 75 20.80 18.91 -9.16
C GLY A 75 20.23 19.34 -7.80
N ASP A 76 18.94 19.09 -7.54
CA ASP A 76 18.29 19.51 -6.30
C ASP A 76 18.88 18.80 -5.06
N GLU A 77 19.41 19.61 -4.13
CA GLU A 77 20.10 19.12 -2.94
C GLU A 77 19.15 18.42 -1.96
N ALA A 78 17.89 18.87 -1.85
CA ALA A 78 16.91 18.26 -0.95
C ALA A 78 16.56 16.84 -1.40
N THR A 79 16.30 16.65 -2.69
CA THR A 79 16.06 15.34 -3.31
C THR A 79 17.27 14.42 -3.13
N ALA A 80 18.48 14.91 -3.38
CA ALA A 80 19.70 14.14 -3.20
C ALA A 80 19.91 13.72 -1.73
N ALA A 81 19.67 14.62 -0.77
CA ALA A 81 19.77 14.33 0.65
C ALA A 81 18.74 13.28 1.10
N ALA A 82 17.49 13.41 0.63
CA ALA A 82 16.42 12.45 0.93
C ALA A 82 16.72 11.06 0.36
N LEU A 83 17.27 10.96 -0.86
CA LEU A 83 17.75 9.71 -1.45
C LEU A 83 18.84 9.04 -0.61
N VAL A 84 19.83 9.81 -0.15
CA VAL A 84 20.90 9.29 0.72
C VAL A 84 20.31 8.80 2.04
N ALA A 85 19.39 9.56 2.64
CA ALA A 85 18.71 9.17 3.87
C ALA A 85 17.92 7.87 3.69
N ALA A 86 17.13 7.75 2.61
CA ALA A 86 16.35 6.56 2.31
C ALA A 86 17.25 5.32 2.13
N ARG A 87 18.35 5.44 1.40
CA ARG A 87 19.29 4.34 1.17
C ARG A 87 20.08 3.93 2.42
N SER A 88 20.49 4.91 3.23
CA SER A 88 21.35 4.66 4.38
C SER A 88 20.58 4.14 5.60
N ASN A 89 19.28 4.42 5.66
CA ASN A 89 18.40 4.02 6.77
C ASN A 89 17.37 2.96 6.37
N ALA A 90 17.51 2.36 5.19
CA ALA A 90 16.68 1.25 4.76
C ALA A 90 16.90 0.04 5.69
N ALA A 91 15.82 -0.52 6.22
CA ALA A 91 15.86 -1.74 7.01
C ALA A 91 16.20 -2.95 6.14
N GLY A 92 15.70 -2.99 4.90
CA GLY A 92 16.05 -4.02 3.91
C GLY A 92 15.51 -5.42 4.24
N THR A 93 14.44 -5.50 5.04
CA THR A 93 13.76 -6.76 5.38
C THR A 93 12.34 -6.76 4.80
N LEU A 94 11.68 -7.92 4.82
CA LEU A 94 10.28 -8.07 4.40
C LEU A 94 9.30 -8.06 5.58
N HIS A 95 9.74 -7.62 6.77
CA HIS A 95 8.82 -7.38 7.87
C HIS A 95 7.96 -6.15 7.57
N LEU A 96 6.66 -6.23 7.81
CA LEU A 96 5.73 -5.16 7.39
C LEU A 96 6.07 -3.81 8.02
N ASP A 97 6.51 -3.78 9.28
CA ASP A 97 6.93 -2.55 9.96
C ASP A 97 8.19 -1.95 9.33
N ASP A 98 9.16 -2.79 8.97
CA ASP A 98 10.38 -2.38 8.27
C ASP A 98 10.06 -1.87 6.85
N MET A 99 9.18 -2.55 6.13
CA MET A 99 8.68 -2.12 4.83
C MET A 99 7.96 -0.77 4.91
N ALA A 100 7.16 -0.54 5.96
CA ALA A 100 6.46 0.73 6.18
C ALA A 100 7.43 1.87 6.51
N HIS A 101 8.48 1.57 7.25
CA HIS A 101 9.59 2.50 7.51
C HIS A 101 10.32 2.87 6.21
N ASP A 102 10.72 1.88 5.42
CA ASP A 102 11.41 2.09 4.13
C ASP A 102 10.52 2.86 3.14
N TYR A 103 9.22 2.54 3.10
CA TYR A 103 8.23 3.26 2.30
C TYR A 103 8.10 4.73 2.72
N THR A 104 8.14 5.03 4.02
CA THR A 104 8.06 6.39 4.56
C THR A 104 9.29 7.21 4.15
N LEU A 105 10.49 6.66 4.34
CA LEU A 105 11.74 7.32 3.93
C LEU A 105 11.76 7.60 2.43
N THR A 106 11.28 6.65 1.63
CA THR A 106 11.27 6.78 0.18
C THR A 106 10.19 7.75 -0.30
N SER A 107 9.06 7.85 0.41
CA SER A 107 8.01 8.84 0.13
C SER A 107 8.49 10.28 0.34
N GLU A 108 9.40 10.52 1.29
CA GLU A 108 10.06 11.81 1.45
C GLU A 108 10.91 12.16 0.22
N ALA A 109 11.70 11.21 -0.30
CA ALA A 109 12.48 11.42 -1.51
C ALA A 109 11.61 11.73 -2.73
N LEU A 110 10.43 11.09 -2.85
CA LEU A 110 9.43 11.43 -3.86
C LEU A 110 8.87 12.85 -3.66
N SER A 111 8.59 13.25 -2.42
CA SER A 111 8.08 14.59 -2.11
C SER A 111 9.07 15.67 -2.54
N CYS A 112 10.33 15.56 -2.14
CA CYS A 112 11.37 16.51 -2.54
C CYS A 112 11.51 16.55 -4.07
N ALA A 113 11.50 15.39 -4.73
CA ALA A 113 11.62 15.31 -6.19
C ALA A 113 10.47 16.02 -6.91
N LEU A 114 9.23 15.85 -6.44
CA LEU A 114 8.06 16.55 -6.99
C LEU A 114 8.17 18.07 -6.79
N GLU A 115 8.59 18.51 -5.61
CA GLU A 115 8.82 19.93 -5.32
C GLU A 115 9.88 20.54 -6.23
N ALA A 116 10.99 19.84 -6.46
CA ALA A 116 12.04 20.26 -7.39
C ALA A 116 11.50 20.43 -8.82
N CYS A 117 10.72 19.46 -9.31
CA CYS A 117 10.10 19.56 -10.63
C CYS A 117 9.02 20.65 -10.72
N MET A 118 8.34 20.98 -9.62
CA MET A 118 7.38 22.09 -9.58
C MET A 118 8.07 23.46 -9.58
N ALA A 119 9.28 23.55 -9.03
CA ALA A 119 10.07 24.76 -9.00
C ALA A 119 10.78 25.08 -10.33
N ASP A 120 10.99 24.07 -11.18
CA ASP A 120 11.64 24.20 -12.49
C ASP A 120 10.66 23.88 -13.65
N PRO A 121 10.15 24.89 -14.38
CA PRO A 121 9.24 24.69 -15.51
C PRO A 121 9.80 23.81 -16.64
N ASP A 122 11.13 23.72 -16.78
CA ASP A 122 11.76 22.90 -17.81
C ASP A 122 11.62 21.40 -17.51
N GLN A 123 11.29 21.03 -16.27
CA GLN A 123 11.06 19.64 -15.83
C GLN A 123 9.60 19.20 -15.91
N SER A 124 8.78 19.88 -16.72
CA SER A 124 7.35 19.57 -16.88
C SER A 124 7.05 18.09 -17.16
N GLU A 125 7.95 17.39 -17.85
CA GLU A 125 7.78 15.97 -18.13
C GLU A 125 8.08 15.06 -16.93
N LEU A 126 9.11 15.38 -16.15
CA LEU A 126 9.38 14.68 -14.90
C LEU A 126 8.27 14.94 -13.88
N LEU A 127 7.72 16.16 -13.85
CA LEU A 127 6.55 16.47 -13.03
C LEU A 127 5.35 15.62 -13.44
N ARG A 128 5.05 15.52 -14.75
CA ARG A 128 3.96 14.69 -15.25
C ARG A 128 4.13 13.22 -14.88
N ARG A 129 5.36 12.69 -14.99
CA ARG A 129 5.68 11.31 -14.57
C ARG A 129 5.44 11.11 -13.08
N GLY A 130 5.90 12.03 -12.24
CA GLY A 130 5.71 11.96 -10.79
C GLY A 130 4.23 12.00 -10.38
N VAL A 131 3.43 12.85 -11.05
CA VAL A 131 1.97 12.88 -10.85
C VAL A 131 1.31 11.56 -11.26
N GLU A 132 1.78 10.92 -12.33
CA GLU A 132 1.23 9.61 -12.74
C GLU A 132 1.57 8.50 -11.74
N ILE A 133 2.76 8.51 -11.13
CA ILE A 133 3.12 7.60 -10.03
C ILE A 133 2.10 7.72 -8.88
N LEU A 134 1.78 8.96 -8.47
CA LEU A 134 0.76 9.20 -7.44
C LEU A 134 -0.64 8.71 -7.86
N ARG A 135 -0.98 8.89 -9.14
CA ARG A 135 -2.28 8.48 -9.68
C ARG A 135 -2.44 6.96 -9.69
N LEU A 136 -1.44 6.23 -10.17
CA LEU A 136 -1.45 4.77 -10.27
C LEU A 136 -1.54 4.13 -8.88
N ARG A 137 -0.78 4.62 -7.90
CA ARG A 137 -0.87 4.18 -6.49
C ARG A 137 -2.28 4.27 -5.95
N ARG A 138 -2.90 5.43 -6.12
CA ARG A 138 -4.25 5.69 -5.64
C ARG A 138 -5.29 4.82 -6.34
N ALA A 139 -5.18 4.71 -7.67
CA ALA A 139 -6.16 4.00 -8.49
C ALA A 139 -6.08 2.48 -8.32
N GLU A 140 -4.88 1.90 -8.29
CA GLU A 140 -4.69 0.45 -8.41
C GLU A 140 -4.55 -0.24 -7.05
N ARG A 141 -3.93 0.41 -6.07
CA ARG A 141 -3.48 -0.27 -4.84
C ARG A 141 -4.17 0.28 -3.60
N GLU A 142 -4.22 1.59 -3.44
CA GLU A 142 -4.87 2.21 -2.28
C GLU A 142 -6.37 1.88 -2.24
N THR A 143 -7.03 1.81 -3.40
CA THR A 143 -8.46 1.44 -3.49
C THR A 143 -8.70 -0.03 -3.12
N VAL A 144 -7.74 -0.91 -3.41
CA VAL A 144 -7.79 -2.34 -3.05
C VAL A 144 -7.52 -2.53 -1.56
N VAL A 145 -6.54 -1.82 -1.00
CA VAL A 145 -6.22 -1.83 0.44
C VAL A 145 -7.35 -1.19 1.27
N ARG A 146 -7.95 -0.10 0.79
CA ARG A 146 -9.07 0.60 1.45
C ARG A 146 -10.43 -0.04 1.18
N ALA A 147 -10.51 -1.03 0.29
CA ALA A 147 -11.70 -1.70 -0.25
C ALA A 147 -13.00 -1.21 0.39
N ASN A 148 -13.60 -0.16 -0.19
CA ASN A 148 -14.87 0.44 0.18
C ASN A 148 -15.22 0.27 1.68
N TRP A 149 -14.78 1.19 2.55
CA TRP A 149 -15.39 1.44 3.85
C TRP A 149 -16.86 1.89 3.70
N ARG A 150 -17.68 1.15 2.96
CA ARG A 150 -19.12 1.16 3.07
C ARG A 150 -19.40 0.52 4.43
N LEU A 151 -19.46 1.38 5.44
CA LEU A 151 -20.15 1.09 6.69
C LEU A 151 -21.47 0.40 6.34
N VAL A 152 -21.51 -0.92 6.54
CA VAL A 152 -22.73 -1.72 6.40
C VAL A 152 -23.77 -1.08 7.32
N GLY A 153 -24.86 -0.55 6.75
CA GLY A 153 -25.93 0.13 7.50
C GLY A 153 -26.20 1.60 7.15
N ARG A 154 -25.57 2.19 6.12
CA ARG A 154 -26.04 3.46 5.52
C ARG A 154 -26.51 3.24 4.08
N GLY A 155 -27.71 2.69 3.95
CA GLY A 155 -28.56 2.72 2.76
C GLY A 155 -29.90 3.34 3.13
#